data_AF-A0A5B0DZ80-F1
#
_entry.id   AF-A0A5B0DZ80-F1
#
_cell.length_a   1.000
_cell.length_b   1.000
_cell.length_c   1.000
_cell.angle_alpha   90.00
_cell.angle_beta   90.00
_cell.angle_gamma   90.00
#
_symmetry.space_group_name_H-M   'P 1'
#
loop_
_entity.id
_entity.type
_entity.pdbx_description
1 polymer ?
#
loop_
_entity_poly.entity_id
_entity_poly.type
_entity_poly.pdbx_seq_one_letter_code
_entity_poly.pdbx_strand_id
1 'polypeptide(L)'
;MRFTFSLALALAIVGPASAQIDEDFAKANRIFGQISAASVVDDIEGEWLPLSTLSNLNGADPDPGLVASYLERICGNDTVRGAVIEGIDQASFTMAAPNTGGELVYRFDWLGGAQFHRSFDPETLFRVRKFDTIEGEKGVEMRARALEASTSLVDLYRVSPDLLAMATPQRVEIFGRCPN
;
A
#
# COMPACT_ATOMS: atom_id res chain seq x y z
N MET A 1 -41.30 20.65 -29.53
CA MET A 1 -39.92 20.12 -29.67
C MET A 1 -39.15 20.41 -28.38
N ARG A 2 -39.21 19.52 -27.37
CA ARG A 2 -38.56 19.69 -26.07
C ARG A 2 -37.97 18.38 -25.50
N PHE A 3 -37.78 17.37 -26.33
CA PHE A 3 -37.43 16.01 -25.87
C PHE A 3 -36.10 15.45 -26.37
N THR A 4 -35.25 16.24 -27.02
CA THR A 4 -33.98 15.72 -27.59
C THR A 4 -32.70 16.28 -26.96
N PHE A 5 -32.78 17.10 -25.91
CA PHE A 5 -31.57 17.67 -25.27
C PHE A 5 -31.16 17.02 -23.94
N SER A 6 -31.99 16.18 -23.34
CA SER A 6 -31.72 15.63 -22.01
C SER A 6 -30.98 14.28 -22.01
N LEU A 7 -30.83 13.63 -23.17
CA LEU A 7 -30.15 12.32 -23.25
C LEU A 7 -28.65 12.43 -23.60
N ALA A 8 -28.21 13.54 -24.19
CA ALA A 8 -26.79 13.75 -24.51
C ALA A 8 -25.96 14.19 -23.30
N LEU A 9 -26.58 14.79 -22.28
CA LEU A 9 -25.89 15.21 -21.06
C LEU A 9 -25.78 14.09 -20.01
N ALA A 10 -26.63 13.07 -20.09
CA ALA A 10 -26.60 11.93 -19.18
C ALA A 10 -25.54 10.88 -19.55
N LEU A 11 -25.10 10.85 -20.82
CA LEU A 11 -24.03 9.96 -21.30
C LEU A 11 -22.63 10.58 -21.23
N ALA A 12 -22.50 11.85 -20.84
CA ALA A 12 -21.21 12.51 -20.62
C ALA A 12 -20.69 12.38 -19.17
N ILE A 13 -21.47 11.75 -18.27
CA ILE A 13 -21.16 11.69 -16.82
C ILE A 13 -20.65 10.31 -16.40
N VAL A 14 -20.55 9.33 -17.31
CA VAL A 14 -20.07 7.98 -16.97
C VAL A 14 -19.00 7.52 -17.97
N GLY A 15 -17.80 8.09 -17.82
CA GLY A 15 -16.53 7.58 -18.38
C GLY A 15 -15.68 8.67 -19.06
N PRO A 16 -14.36 8.81 -18.76
CA PRO A 16 -13.48 7.98 -17.96
C PRO A 16 -12.69 8.80 -16.93
N ALA A 17 -13.22 8.96 -15.71
CA ALA A 17 -12.38 9.43 -14.60
C ALA A 17 -11.22 8.44 -14.31
N SER A 18 -11.34 7.17 -14.74
CA SER A 18 -10.28 6.17 -14.60
C SER A 18 -9.10 6.37 -15.57
N ALA A 19 -9.34 6.85 -16.80
CA ALA A 19 -8.27 7.02 -17.79
C ALA A 19 -7.36 8.21 -17.46
N GLN A 20 -7.88 9.19 -16.72
CA GLN A 20 -7.14 10.39 -16.34
C GLN A 20 -6.21 10.15 -15.15
N ILE A 21 -6.59 9.25 -14.23
CA ILE A 21 -5.76 8.89 -13.06
C ILE A 21 -4.48 8.18 -13.49
N ASP A 22 -4.55 7.24 -14.45
CA ASP A 22 -3.35 6.51 -14.92
C ASP A 22 -2.38 7.44 -15.66
N GLU A 23 -2.88 8.37 -16.47
CA GLU A 23 -2.06 9.41 -17.10
C GLU A 23 -1.49 10.39 -16.07
N ASP A 24 -2.26 10.77 -15.05
CA ASP A 24 -1.82 11.69 -13.99
C ASP A 24 -0.75 11.04 -13.09
N PHE A 25 -0.84 9.73 -12.82
CA PHE A 25 0.19 8.97 -12.11
C PHE A 25 1.45 8.75 -12.96
N ALA A 26 1.32 8.40 -14.25
CA ALA A 26 2.46 8.27 -15.16
C ALA A 26 3.18 9.62 -15.33
N LYS A 27 2.41 10.71 -15.38
CA LYS A 27 2.93 12.08 -15.42
C LYS A 27 3.55 12.49 -14.09
N ALA A 28 2.95 12.14 -12.95
CA ALA A 28 3.54 12.35 -11.63
C ALA A 28 4.87 11.59 -11.49
N ASN A 29 4.95 10.31 -11.88
CA ASN A 29 6.21 9.55 -11.86
C ASN A 29 7.29 10.16 -12.76
N ARG A 30 6.88 10.66 -13.94
CA ARG A 30 7.79 11.35 -14.86
C ARG A 30 8.22 12.72 -14.34
N ILE A 31 7.38 13.42 -13.57
CA ILE A 31 7.64 14.76 -13.01
C ILE A 31 8.43 14.68 -11.70
N PHE A 32 8.17 13.68 -10.84
CA PHE A 32 8.78 13.53 -9.52
C PHE A 32 10.01 12.61 -9.49
N GLY A 33 10.42 12.02 -10.63
CA GLY A 33 11.80 11.57 -10.83
C GLY A 33 12.18 10.20 -10.28
N GLN A 34 11.24 9.31 -9.98
CA GLN A 34 11.52 7.96 -9.46
C GLN A 34 11.88 6.98 -10.58
N ILE A 35 13.04 7.23 -11.18
CA ILE A 35 13.58 6.45 -12.31
C ILE A 35 14.58 5.37 -11.88
N SER A 36 14.90 5.30 -10.59
CA SER A 36 15.90 4.37 -10.04
C SER A 36 15.46 3.78 -8.69
N ALA A 37 15.94 2.58 -8.35
CA ALA A 37 15.68 1.98 -7.06
C ALA A 37 16.08 2.91 -5.91
N ALA A 38 17.31 3.44 -5.97
CA ALA A 38 17.86 4.34 -4.97
C ALA A 38 16.92 5.51 -4.68
N SER A 39 16.40 6.21 -5.70
CA SER A 39 15.47 7.34 -5.48
C SER A 39 14.16 6.97 -4.76
N VAL A 40 13.76 5.70 -4.75
CA VAL A 40 12.54 5.22 -4.09
C VAL A 40 12.83 4.75 -2.67
N VAL A 41 13.97 4.06 -2.47
CA VAL A 41 14.31 3.40 -1.21
C VAL A 41 15.33 4.18 -0.36
N ASP A 42 15.83 5.31 -0.84
CA ASP A 42 16.71 6.18 -0.07
C ASP A 42 16.02 6.63 1.22
N ASP A 43 16.74 6.48 2.34
CA ASP A 43 16.23 6.75 3.69
C ASP A 43 14.87 6.10 4.02
N ILE A 44 14.51 4.98 3.39
CA ILE A 44 13.23 4.30 3.60
C ILE A 44 13.16 3.58 4.96
N GLU A 45 14.29 3.35 5.61
CA GLU A 45 14.36 2.60 6.85
C GLU A 45 13.54 3.24 7.97
N GLY A 46 12.85 2.43 8.76
CA GLY A 46 12.13 2.87 9.95
C GLY A 46 10.70 2.35 10.02
N GLU A 47 9.94 2.93 10.95
CA GLU A 47 8.55 2.55 11.18
C GLU A 47 7.60 3.41 10.31
N TRP A 48 6.70 2.74 9.61
CA TRP A 48 5.74 3.30 8.66
C TRP A 48 4.33 2.91 9.04
N LEU A 49 3.47 3.87 9.35
CA LEU A 49 2.11 3.62 9.77
C LEU A 49 1.13 3.71 8.58
N PRO A 50 0.28 2.70 8.33
CA PRO A 50 -0.74 2.81 7.29
C PRO A 50 -1.72 3.92 7.67
N LEU A 51 -1.86 4.96 6.84
CA LEU A 51 -2.73 6.10 7.12
C LEU A 51 -4.21 5.71 7.13
N SER A 52 -4.57 4.58 6.53
CA SER A 52 -5.91 3.99 6.67
C SER A 52 -6.27 3.67 8.13
N THR A 53 -5.26 3.44 8.98
CA THR A 53 -5.46 3.27 10.43
C THR A 53 -5.69 4.60 11.17
N LEU A 54 -5.26 5.73 10.57
CA LEU A 54 -5.43 7.07 11.12
C LEU A 54 -6.71 7.74 10.61
N SER A 55 -7.15 7.42 9.40
CA SER A 55 -8.45 7.84 8.89
C SER A 55 -9.55 7.09 9.64
N ASN A 56 -10.40 7.81 10.38
CA ASN A 56 -11.62 7.22 10.93
C ASN A 56 -12.38 6.50 9.80
N LEU A 57 -12.84 5.27 10.06
CA LEU A 57 -13.52 4.35 9.13
C LEU A 57 -14.77 4.93 8.41
N ASN A 58 -15.13 6.18 8.68
CA ASN A 58 -16.29 6.88 8.15
C ASN A 58 -15.95 8.04 7.18
N GLY A 59 -14.69 8.19 6.76
CA GLY A 59 -14.31 9.18 5.74
C GLY A 59 -14.35 10.64 6.20
N ALA A 60 -14.32 10.89 7.52
CA ALA A 60 -14.11 12.23 8.05
C ALA A 60 -12.61 12.54 8.08
N ASP A 61 -12.24 13.78 7.69
CA ASP A 61 -10.87 14.26 7.82
C ASP A 61 -10.41 14.07 9.27
N PRO A 62 -9.25 13.45 9.49
CA PRO A 62 -8.79 13.20 10.85
C PRO A 62 -8.43 14.55 11.49
N ASP A 63 -8.99 14.82 12.66
CA ASP A 63 -8.67 16.02 13.44
C ASP A 63 -7.14 16.09 13.65
N PRO A 64 -6.46 17.19 13.27
CA PRO A 64 -5.01 17.31 13.36
C PRO A 64 -4.44 17.00 14.76
N GLY A 65 -5.17 17.34 15.84
CA GLY A 65 -4.75 17.05 17.21
C GLY A 65 -4.89 15.58 17.60
N LEU A 66 -5.85 14.86 17.00
CA LEU A 66 -5.97 13.41 17.11
C LEU A 66 -4.88 12.71 16.30
N VAL A 67 -4.53 13.18 15.10
CA VAL A 67 -3.47 12.59 14.27
C VAL A 67 -2.13 12.60 15.02
N ALA A 68 -1.73 13.74 15.58
CA ALA A 68 -0.46 13.85 16.32
C ALA A 68 -0.41 12.93 17.55
N SER A 69 -1.49 12.89 18.35
CA SER A 69 -1.57 12.00 19.51
C SER A 69 -1.69 10.52 19.14
N TYR A 70 -2.29 10.18 18.00
CA TYR A 70 -2.31 8.83 17.46
C TYR A 70 -0.94 8.40 16.97
N LEU A 71 -0.20 9.27 16.27
CA LEU A 71 1.17 8.97 15.84
C LEU A 71 2.07 8.71 17.06
N GLU A 72 2.07 9.58 18.08
CA GLU A 72 2.85 9.36 19.31
C GLU A 72 2.47 8.09 20.08
N ARG A 73 1.19 7.70 20.04
CA ARG A 73 0.72 6.50 20.75
C ARG A 73 0.94 5.21 19.96
N ILE A 74 0.91 5.28 18.63
CA ILE A 74 1.02 4.11 17.76
C ILE A 74 2.48 3.84 17.43
N CYS A 75 3.25 4.88 17.09
CA CYS A 75 4.68 4.79 16.85
C CYS A 75 5.42 4.54 18.19
N GLY A 76 6.33 3.57 18.22
CA GLY A 76 7.22 3.33 19.36
C GLY A 76 6.65 2.66 20.63
N ASN A 77 5.33 2.49 20.77
CA ASN A 77 4.72 1.87 21.96
C ASN A 77 4.22 0.43 21.75
N ASP A 78 4.00 0.00 20.51
CA ASP A 78 3.52 -1.34 20.19
C ASP A 78 4.29 -1.83 18.96
N THR A 79 5.17 -2.83 19.11
CA THR A 79 6.09 -3.32 18.07
C THR A 79 5.38 -3.86 16.82
N VAL A 80 4.05 -3.82 16.79
CA VAL A 80 3.19 -4.58 15.89
C VAL A 80 2.20 -3.70 15.12
N ARG A 81 2.10 -2.39 15.35
CA ARG A 81 1.07 -1.57 14.66
C ARG A 81 1.56 -0.91 13.37
N GLY A 82 2.83 -0.49 13.33
CA GLY A 82 3.48 -0.02 12.11
C GLY A 82 4.00 -1.17 11.23
N ALA A 83 4.24 -0.86 9.97
CA ALA A 83 5.12 -1.65 9.11
C ALA A 83 6.56 -1.21 9.37
N VAL A 84 7.45 -2.14 9.69
CA VAL A 84 8.89 -1.83 9.85
C VAL A 84 9.57 -2.16 8.53
N ILE A 85 10.19 -1.14 7.92
CA ILE A 85 10.93 -1.27 6.67
C ILE A 85 12.42 -1.25 6.96
N GLU A 86 13.14 -2.23 6.43
CA GLU A 86 14.59 -2.38 6.58
C GLU A 86 15.22 -2.53 5.19
N GLY A 87 16.23 -1.70 4.90
CA GLY A 87 17.01 -1.79 3.67
C GLY A 87 17.86 -3.05 3.69
N ILE A 88 17.82 -3.83 2.61
CA ILE A 88 18.77 -4.94 2.42
C ILE A 88 19.96 -4.44 1.60
N ASP A 89 19.65 -3.77 0.49
CA ASP A 89 20.61 -3.11 -0.38
C ASP A 89 19.94 -1.96 -1.15
N GLN A 90 20.65 -1.38 -2.13
CA GLN A 90 20.14 -0.25 -2.91
C GLN A 90 18.94 -0.59 -3.82
N ALA A 91 18.65 -1.88 -4.03
CA ALA A 91 17.62 -2.37 -4.93
C ALA A 91 16.57 -3.26 -4.24
N SER A 92 16.71 -3.52 -2.94
CA SER A 92 15.81 -4.41 -2.22
C SER A 92 15.68 -4.05 -0.75
N PHE A 93 14.51 -4.35 -0.21
CA PHE A 93 14.20 -4.10 1.19
C PHE A 93 13.21 -5.14 1.69
N THR A 94 13.11 -5.25 3.01
CA THR A 94 12.08 -6.05 3.67
C THR A 94 11.12 -5.18 4.45
N MET A 95 9.89 -5.67 4.58
CA MET A 95 8.85 -5.03 5.36
C MET A 95 8.19 -6.05 6.27
N ALA A 96 8.28 -5.85 7.58
CA ALA A 96 7.41 -6.53 8.53
C ALA A 96 5.97 -6.02 8.33
N ALA A 97 5.04 -6.92 8.04
CA ALA A 97 3.65 -6.58 7.78
C ALA A 97 3.01 -5.97 9.03
N PRO A 98 2.23 -4.88 8.88
CA PRO A 98 1.57 -4.26 10.02
C PRO A 98 0.56 -5.23 10.65
N ASN A 99 0.43 -5.18 11.97
CA ASN A 99 -0.47 -6.01 12.79
C ASN A 99 -0.16 -7.51 12.78
N THR A 100 1.08 -7.92 12.46
CA THR A 100 1.46 -9.35 12.41
C THR A 100 2.45 -9.80 13.48
N GLY A 101 2.89 -8.92 14.37
CA GLY A 101 3.87 -9.27 15.40
C GLY A 101 5.30 -9.32 14.90
N GLY A 102 5.54 -8.83 13.67
CA GLY A 102 6.76 -9.14 12.93
C GLY A 102 6.79 -10.56 12.36
N GLU A 103 5.73 -11.36 12.54
CA GLU A 103 5.70 -12.74 12.06
C GLU A 103 5.74 -12.80 10.53
N LEU A 104 4.98 -11.93 9.85
CA LEU A 104 4.93 -11.92 8.38
C LEU A 104 5.85 -10.84 7.83
N VAL A 105 6.90 -11.27 7.13
CA VAL A 105 7.85 -10.38 6.46
C VAL A 105 7.70 -10.52 4.95
N TYR A 106 7.53 -9.38 4.28
CA TYR A 106 7.60 -9.29 2.83
C TYR A 106 9.01 -8.90 2.39
N ARG A 107 9.47 -9.50 1.30
CA ARG A 107 10.68 -9.09 0.58
C ARG A 107 10.27 -8.40 -0.72
N PHE A 108 10.90 -7.27 -1.00
CA PHE A 108 10.69 -6.49 -2.21
C PHE A 108 12.00 -6.44 -3.01
N ASP A 109 11.96 -6.97 -4.22
CA ASP A 109 13.10 -6.96 -5.15
C ASP A 109 12.77 -6.02 -6.31
N TRP A 110 13.61 -5.00 -6.55
CA TRP A 110 13.37 -4.02 -7.60
C TRP A 110 13.40 -4.63 -9.01
N LEU A 111 12.50 -4.17 -9.86
CA LEU A 111 12.40 -4.59 -11.26
C LEU A 111 12.74 -3.46 -12.23
N GLY A 112 12.33 -2.23 -11.94
CA GLY A 112 12.59 -1.07 -12.79
C GLY A 112 11.63 0.09 -12.57
N GLY A 113 12.12 1.31 -12.78
CA GLY A 113 11.35 2.53 -12.44
C GLY A 113 10.98 2.53 -10.97
N ALA A 114 9.68 2.51 -10.68
CA ALA A 114 9.09 2.44 -9.33
C ALA A 114 8.58 1.04 -8.94
N GLN A 115 8.82 0.01 -9.76
CA GLN A 115 8.21 -1.31 -9.61
C GLN A 115 9.11 -2.30 -8.86
N PHE A 116 8.50 -3.08 -7.97
CA PHE A 116 9.10 -4.12 -7.16
C PHE A 116 8.29 -5.42 -7.26
N HIS A 117 8.99 -6.55 -7.19
CA HIS A 117 8.39 -7.84 -6.97
C HIS A 117 8.28 -8.10 -5.46
N ARG A 118 7.05 -8.27 -4.95
CA ARG A 118 6.79 -8.60 -3.56
C ARG A 118 6.66 -10.12 -3.37
N SER A 119 7.43 -10.67 -2.43
CA SER A 119 7.41 -12.09 -2.05
C SER A 119 7.39 -12.28 -0.53
N PHE A 120 7.07 -13.48 -0.05
CA PHE A 120 6.99 -13.85 1.37
C PHE A 120 6.96 -15.38 1.53
N ASP A 121 7.00 -15.88 2.77
CA ASP A 121 6.79 -17.30 3.10
C ASP A 121 5.28 -17.64 3.20
N PRO A 122 4.74 -18.50 2.30
CA PRO A 122 3.35 -18.95 2.33
C PRO A 122 2.87 -19.50 3.67
N GLU A 123 3.68 -20.29 4.36
CA GLU A 123 3.27 -20.94 5.62
C GLU A 123 3.00 -19.90 6.70
N THR A 124 3.88 -18.92 6.78
CA THR A 124 3.74 -17.77 7.67
C THR A 124 2.49 -16.95 7.36
N LEU A 125 2.19 -16.66 6.07
CA LEU A 125 0.95 -15.97 5.69
C LEU A 125 -0.28 -16.73 6.16
N PHE A 126 -0.33 -18.04 5.92
CA PHE A 126 -1.49 -18.85 6.29
C PHE A 126 -1.67 -18.95 7.79
N ARG A 127 -0.59 -19.08 8.56
CA ARG A 127 -0.61 -19.09 10.02
C ARG A 127 -1.10 -17.78 10.63
N VAL A 128 -0.63 -16.64 10.09
CA VAL A 128 -1.06 -15.29 10.53
C VAL A 128 -2.54 -15.07 10.18
N ARG A 129 -2.99 -15.54 9.02
CA ARG A 129 -4.38 -15.41 8.55
C ARG A 129 -5.33 -16.50 9.07
N LYS A 130 -4.82 -17.50 9.83
CA LYS A 130 -5.58 -18.67 10.32
C LYS A 130 -6.24 -19.47 9.19
N PHE A 131 -5.60 -19.52 8.03
CA PHE A 131 -6.06 -20.31 6.88
C PHE A 131 -5.53 -21.74 6.90
N ASP A 132 -4.49 -22.00 7.69
CA ASP A 132 -3.96 -23.32 8.01
C ASP A 132 -4.99 -24.19 8.75
N THR A 133 -5.86 -23.59 9.55
CA THR A 133 -6.93 -24.30 10.29
C THR A 133 -8.19 -24.57 9.47
N ILE A 134 -8.26 -24.10 8.21
CA ILE A 134 -9.45 -24.24 7.37
C ILE A 134 -9.23 -25.38 6.37
N GLU A 135 -10.00 -26.46 6.55
CA GLU A 135 -9.97 -27.64 5.70
C GLU A 135 -10.97 -27.56 4.53
N GLY A 136 -10.81 -28.47 3.58
CA GLY A 136 -11.70 -28.61 2.42
C GLY A 136 -11.47 -27.58 1.31
N GLU A 137 -12.34 -27.62 0.29
CA GLU A 137 -12.24 -26.83 -0.94
C GLU A 137 -12.22 -25.31 -0.68
N LYS A 138 -13.02 -24.85 0.30
CA LYS A 138 -13.03 -23.45 0.74
C LYS A 138 -11.67 -23.00 1.29
N GLY A 139 -10.98 -23.85 2.06
CA GLY A 139 -9.64 -23.55 2.56
C GLY A 139 -8.61 -23.43 1.43
N VAL A 140 -8.73 -24.30 0.42
CA VAL A 140 -7.87 -24.26 -0.77
C VAL A 140 -8.10 -22.95 -1.55
N GLU A 141 -9.35 -22.58 -1.80
CA GLU A 141 -9.69 -21.35 -2.52
C GLU A 141 -9.18 -20.09 -1.78
N MET A 142 -9.38 -20.03 -0.46
CA MET A 142 -8.94 -18.89 0.36
C MET A 142 -7.41 -18.74 0.36
N ARG A 143 -6.67 -19.85 0.47
CA ARG A 143 -5.21 -19.84 0.39
C ARG A 143 -4.71 -19.40 -0.99
N ALA A 144 -5.30 -19.93 -2.07
CA ALA A 144 -4.94 -19.54 -3.43
C ALA A 144 -5.14 -18.04 -3.67
N ARG A 145 -6.31 -17.50 -3.29
CA ARG A 145 -6.61 -16.06 -3.39
C ARG A 145 -5.65 -15.21 -2.57
N ALA A 146 -5.27 -15.67 -1.38
CA ALA A 146 -4.33 -14.95 -0.52
C ALA A 146 -2.91 -14.91 -1.11
N LEU A 147 -2.45 -16.01 -1.72
CA LEU A 147 -1.17 -16.05 -2.42
C LEU A 147 -1.15 -15.09 -3.61
N GLU A 148 -2.19 -15.11 -4.44
CA GLU A 148 -2.30 -14.22 -5.60
C GLU A 148 -2.31 -12.74 -5.19
N ALA A 149 -3.00 -12.41 -4.10
CA ALA A 149 -3.05 -11.03 -3.61
C ALA A 149 -1.76 -10.57 -2.92
N SER A 150 -0.94 -11.49 -2.41
CA SER A 150 0.23 -11.18 -1.58
C SER A 150 1.54 -11.28 -2.38
N THR A 151 1.63 -12.15 -3.39
CA THR A 151 2.77 -12.23 -4.30
C THR A 151 2.39 -11.47 -5.55
N SER A 152 2.89 -10.24 -5.68
CA SER A 152 2.45 -9.36 -6.76
C SER A 152 3.53 -8.38 -7.16
N LEU A 153 3.36 -7.79 -8.35
CA LEU A 153 4.03 -6.55 -8.70
C LEU A 153 3.44 -5.43 -7.84
N VAL A 154 4.33 -4.57 -7.35
CA VAL A 154 3.99 -3.44 -6.50
C VAL A 154 4.73 -2.23 -7.01
N ASP A 155 4.02 -1.13 -7.22
CA ASP A 155 4.64 0.15 -7.54
C ASP A 155 4.73 0.99 -6.25
N LEU A 156 5.93 1.49 -5.96
CA LEU A 156 6.20 2.31 -4.79
C LEU A 156 6.45 3.74 -5.18
N TYR A 157 5.70 4.65 -4.56
CA TYR A 157 5.75 6.07 -4.83
C TYR A 157 6.18 6.81 -3.59
N ARG A 158 7.36 7.44 -3.65
CA ARG A 158 7.83 8.35 -2.62
C ARG A 158 7.16 9.73 -2.79
N VAL A 159 6.11 10.01 -2.04
CA VAL A 159 5.35 11.28 -2.16
C VAL A 159 6.09 12.41 -1.46
N SER A 160 6.67 12.11 -0.30
CA SER A 160 7.57 12.99 0.45
C SER A 160 8.53 12.13 1.30
N PRO A 161 9.52 12.69 1.99
CA PRO A 161 10.38 11.94 2.92
C PRO A 161 9.60 11.18 4.02
N ASP A 162 8.38 11.62 4.32
CA ASP A 162 7.54 11.03 5.36
C ASP A 162 6.26 10.38 4.84
N LEU A 163 6.09 10.31 3.50
CA LEU A 163 4.91 9.71 2.88
C LEU A 163 5.31 8.75 1.76
N LEU A 164 4.79 7.52 1.86
CA LEU A 164 4.98 6.44 0.91
C LEU A 164 3.61 5.93 0.44
N ALA A 165 3.42 5.79 -0.86
CA ALA A 165 2.26 5.08 -1.40
C ALA A 165 2.70 3.77 -2.06
N MET A 166 2.01 2.68 -1.72
CA MET A 166 2.22 1.35 -2.25
C MET A 166 1.00 0.96 -3.08
N ALA A 167 1.18 0.83 -4.39
CA ALA A 167 0.11 0.46 -5.31
C ALA A 167 0.27 -0.99 -5.77
N THR A 168 -0.85 -1.71 -5.72
CA THR A 168 -1.03 -3.03 -6.31
C THR A 168 -2.16 -2.95 -7.34
N PRO A 169 -2.34 -3.94 -8.24
CA PRO A 169 -3.46 -3.94 -9.16
C PRO A 169 -4.84 -3.84 -8.47
N GLN A 170 -4.95 -4.26 -7.21
CA GLN A 170 -6.21 -4.31 -6.48
C GLN A 170 -6.47 -3.12 -5.56
N ARG A 171 -5.40 -2.44 -5.07
CA ARG A 171 -5.52 -1.35 -4.08
C ARG A 171 -4.27 -0.48 -4.02
N VAL A 172 -4.46 0.73 -3.51
CA VAL A 172 -3.39 1.64 -3.09
C VAL A 172 -3.42 1.79 -1.56
N GLU A 173 -2.26 1.62 -0.93
CA GLU A 173 -2.05 1.80 0.51
C GLU A 173 -1.11 2.99 0.73
N ILE A 174 -1.46 3.89 1.64
CA ILE A 174 -0.63 5.06 1.96
C ILE A 174 -0.08 4.90 3.37
N PHE A 175 1.21 5.16 3.53
CA PHE A 175 1.94 5.08 4.79
C PHE A 175 2.56 6.44 5.14
N GLY A 176 2.50 6.78 6.43
CA GLY A 176 3.23 7.91 7.02
C GLY A 176 4.40 7.41 7.87
N ARG A 177 5.56 8.08 7.79
CA ARG A 177 6.71 7.75 8.63
C ARG A 177 6.42 8.13 10.07
N CYS A 178 6.77 7.25 10.99
CA CYS A 178 6.80 7.56 12.40
C CYS A 178 7.97 8.51 12.71
N PRO A 179 7.76 9.54 13.55
CA PRO A 179 8.87 10.35 14.04
C PRO A 179 9.80 9.49 14.92
N ASN A 180 11.10 9.66 14.73
CA ASN A 180 12.16 9.02 15.53
C ASN A 180 12.33 9.71 16.90
#